data_AF-A0A3Q3FEY3-F1
#
_entry.id   AF-A0A3Q3FEY3-F1
#
_cell.length_a   1.000
_cell.length_b   1.000
_cell.length_c   1.000
_cell.angle_alpha   90.00
_cell.angle_beta   90.00
_cell.angle_gamma   90.00
#
_symmetry.space_group_name_H-M   'P 1'
#
loop_
_entity.id
_entity.type
_entity.pdbx_description
1 polymer ?
#
loop_
_entity_poly.entity_id
_entity_poly.type
_entity_poly.pdbx_seq_one_letter_code
_entity_poly.pdbx_strand_id
1 'polypeptide(L)'
;PLYLGADLFSNTDIRTENHPRHHAKFAKKGLATKIHFSSAFRFHGLKVPTVNNSLWFYSIQGLFRVAFEMYSKQEQLAVLENFQSKQTLHTEPRSRDVSTVRRKLQDLHDKLSESPADYLETILLLLETVNQCMSGNLEEKDVKEAVLALLKAKDWGGVYSSPLLCCVGRWLGQQFHAANSSISHKVEGFKVHHIERISDLPPAEELTTELFPEAMRTLLLHWMGLSDESTLEKRRSEYPILLLILEFANHNLITGVAHVLYSSLICK
;
A
#
# COMPACT_ATOMS: atom_id res chain seq x y z
N PRO A 1 3.91 5.69 5.68
CA PRO A 1 5.11 6.42 5.24
C PRO A 1 4.79 7.91 5.14
N LEU A 2 5.74 8.77 5.51
CA LEU A 2 5.57 10.21 5.41
C LEU A 2 6.50 10.74 4.32
N TYR A 3 5.93 11.40 3.31
CA TYR A 3 6.65 11.99 2.19
C TYR A 3 6.83 13.47 2.43
N LEU A 4 8.03 14.00 2.22
CA LEU A 4 8.34 15.40 2.47
C LEU A 4 7.59 16.29 1.47
N GLY A 5 6.82 17.25 1.97
CA GLY A 5 6.04 18.18 1.16
C GLY A 5 6.89 19.05 0.23
N ALA A 6 8.11 19.36 0.62
CA ALA A 6 9.06 20.12 -0.21
C ALA A 6 9.45 19.32 -1.47
N ASP A 7 9.73 18.03 -1.33
CA ASP A 7 10.09 17.16 -2.46
C ASP A 7 8.90 16.98 -3.41
N LEU A 8 7.70 16.81 -2.84
CA LEU A 8 6.45 16.67 -3.58
C LEU A 8 6.14 17.85 -4.50
N PHE A 9 6.44 19.08 -4.08
CA PHE A 9 6.14 20.27 -4.88
C PHE A 9 7.32 20.76 -5.70
N SER A 10 8.52 20.19 -5.50
CA SER A 10 9.76 20.62 -6.17
C SER A 10 9.67 20.56 -7.70
N ASN A 11 8.93 19.59 -8.24
CA ASN A 11 8.74 19.37 -9.67
C ASN A 11 7.35 19.80 -10.18
N THR A 12 6.65 20.66 -9.43
CA THR A 12 5.34 21.19 -9.87
C THR A 12 5.47 22.62 -10.35
N ASP A 13 4.55 23.06 -11.21
CA ASP A 13 4.46 24.46 -11.67
C ASP A 13 3.95 25.43 -10.58
N ILE A 14 3.75 24.95 -9.35
CA ILE A 14 3.22 25.74 -8.25
C ILE A 14 4.33 26.62 -7.69
N ARG A 15 4.11 27.93 -7.75
CA ARG A 15 5.01 28.91 -7.14
C ARG A 15 5.15 28.68 -5.64
N THR A 16 6.38 28.81 -5.14
CA THR A 16 6.72 28.55 -3.73
C THR A 16 5.88 29.36 -2.73
N GLU A 17 5.47 30.59 -3.07
CA GLU A 17 4.58 31.40 -2.23
C GLU A 17 3.20 30.75 -1.98
N ASN A 18 2.75 29.89 -2.89
CA ASN A 18 1.46 29.21 -2.80
C ASN A 18 1.54 27.85 -2.08
N HIS A 19 2.73 27.30 -1.85
CA HIS A 19 2.92 26.00 -1.21
C HIS A 19 2.19 25.88 0.14
N PRO A 20 2.25 26.87 1.06
CA PRO A 20 1.53 26.79 2.33
C PRO A 20 0.02 26.62 2.17
N ARG A 21 -0.59 27.27 1.17
CA ARG A 21 -2.03 27.17 0.88
C ARG A 21 -2.40 25.75 0.44
N HIS A 22 -1.60 25.15 -0.43
CA HIS A 22 -1.82 23.79 -0.89
C HIS A 22 -1.61 22.78 0.24
N HIS A 23 -0.54 22.91 1.04
CA HIS A 23 -0.33 22.05 2.20
C HIS A 23 -1.52 22.11 3.18
N ALA A 24 -2.02 23.31 3.47
CA ALA A 24 -3.21 23.47 4.32
C ALA A 24 -4.48 22.85 3.71
N LYS A 25 -4.67 22.94 2.37
CA LYS A 25 -5.78 22.28 1.65
C LYS A 25 -5.75 20.76 1.87
N PHE A 26 -4.60 20.12 1.64
CA PHE A 26 -4.44 18.67 1.80
C PHE A 26 -4.49 18.24 3.27
N ALA A 27 -4.02 19.08 4.19
CA ALA A 27 -4.09 18.82 5.62
C ALA A 27 -5.52 18.77 6.15
N LYS A 28 -6.40 19.66 5.67
CA LYS A 28 -7.84 19.62 5.99
C LYS A 28 -8.51 18.31 5.53
N LYS A 29 -7.99 17.68 4.47
CA LYS A 29 -8.45 16.37 3.98
C LYS A 29 -7.80 15.18 4.72
N GLY A 30 -6.95 15.43 5.72
CA GLY A 30 -6.19 14.39 6.43
C GLY A 30 -5.06 13.74 5.61
N LEU A 31 -4.69 14.35 4.48
CA LEU A 31 -3.70 13.82 3.54
C LEU A 31 -2.28 14.37 3.77
N ALA A 32 -2.18 15.47 4.52
CA ALA A 32 -0.93 16.09 4.91
C ALA A 32 -0.95 16.44 6.40
N THR A 33 0.21 16.48 7.02
CA THR A 33 0.38 16.91 8.41
C THR A 33 1.61 17.80 8.52
N LYS A 34 1.54 18.75 9.46
CA LYS A 34 2.65 19.63 9.76
C LYS A 34 3.30 19.15 11.05
N ILE A 35 4.57 18.76 10.96
CA ILE A 35 5.34 18.35 12.13
C ILE A 35 6.20 19.52 12.57
N HIS A 36 6.11 19.85 13.86
CA HIS A 36 6.93 20.86 14.52
C HIS A 36 8.14 20.18 15.16
N PHE A 37 9.32 20.73 14.91
CA PHE A 37 10.57 20.21 15.42
C PHE A 37 11.16 21.18 16.44
N SER A 38 11.82 20.63 17.45
CA SER A 38 12.61 21.42 18.40
C SER A 38 13.66 22.25 17.66
N SER A 39 13.99 23.43 18.18
CA SER A 39 15.03 24.33 17.63
C SER A 39 16.42 23.71 17.58
N ALA A 40 16.63 22.59 18.29
CA ALA A 40 17.85 21.78 18.25
C ALA A 40 18.06 21.06 16.90
N PHE A 41 16.97 20.80 16.14
CA PHE A 41 17.07 20.12 14.85
C PHE A 41 17.27 21.13 13.71
N ARG A 42 18.28 20.90 12.87
CA ARG A 42 18.58 21.69 11.69
C ARG A 42 18.48 20.84 10.44
N PHE A 43 17.71 21.31 9.45
CA PHE A 43 17.52 20.62 8.19
C PHE A 43 18.55 21.09 7.17
N HIS A 44 19.43 20.19 6.75
CA HIS A 44 20.37 20.47 5.67
C HIS A 44 19.63 20.47 4.33
N GLY A 45 19.91 21.44 3.46
CA GLY A 45 19.29 21.56 2.14
C GLY A 45 17.89 22.20 2.11
N LEU A 46 17.25 22.42 3.27
CA LEU A 46 15.94 23.07 3.35
C LEU A 46 16.04 24.46 4.01
N LYS A 47 15.53 25.49 3.33
CA LYS A 47 15.47 26.85 3.87
C LYS A 47 14.24 27.02 4.78
N VAL A 48 14.31 26.46 5.99
CA VAL A 48 13.25 26.60 7.01
C VAL A 48 13.61 27.72 7.99
N PRO A 49 12.73 28.72 8.23
CA PRO A 49 12.97 29.75 9.22
C PRO A 49 13.18 29.15 10.61
N THR A 50 14.18 29.65 11.35
CA THR A 50 14.50 29.19 12.71
C THR A 50 13.35 29.35 13.71
N VAL A 51 12.51 30.37 13.49
CA VAL A 51 11.30 30.68 14.27
C VAL A 51 10.10 29.77 13.97
N ASN A 52 10.11 29.05 12.84
CA ASN A 52 9.02 28.16 12.43
C ASN A 52 9.60 26.82 11.95
N ASN A 53 10.35 26.15 12.84
CA ASN A 53 11.07 24.91 12.54
C ASN A 53 10.09 23.73 12.36
N SER A 54 9.48 23.68 11.19
CA SER A 54 8.39 22.77 10.91
C SER A 54 8.42 22.36 9.45
N LEU A 55 8.03 21.11 9.18
CA LEU A 55 7.96 20.57 7.83
C LEU A 55 6.59 19.95 7.59
N TRP A 56 6.17 20.03 6.34
CA TRP A 56 4.96 19.36 5.87
C TRP A 56 5.31 17.95 5.40
N PHE A 57 4.48 17.00 5.78
CA PHE A 57 4.58 15.62 5.37
C PHE A 57 3.24 15.14 4.83
N TYR A 58 3.28 14.25 3.86
CA TYR A 58 2.11 13.67 3.22
C TYR A 58 2.05 12.18 3.50
N SER A 59 0.83 11.67 3.68
CA SER A 59 0.60 10.23 3.61
C SER A 59 0.83 9.72 2.18
N ILE A 60 0.83 8.41 1.99
CA ILE A 60 0.86 7.84 0.64
C ILE A 60 -0.35 8.29 -0.20
N GLN A 61 -1.54 8.35 0.42
CA GLN A 61 -2.74 8.87 -0.23
C GLN A 61 -2.52 10.32 -0.66
N GLY A 62 -1.91 11.13 0.21
CA GLY A 62 -1.52 12.51 -0.10
C GLY A 62 -0.52 12.62 -1.24
N LEU A 63 0.49 11.74 -1.29
CA LEU A 63 1.45 11.67 -2.40
C LEU A 63 0.73 11.41 -3.72
N PHE A 64 -0.09 10.36 -3.80
CA PHE A 64 -0.81 10.04 -5.03
C PHE A 64 -1.79 11.14 -5.42
N ARG A 65 -2.51 11.73 -4.46
CA ARG A 65 -3.40 12.86 -4.72
C ARG A 65 -2.65 14.06 -5.29
N VAL A 66 -1.49 14.42 -4.74
CA VAL A 66 -0.65 15.49 -5.28
C VAL A 66 -0.16 15.14 -6.69
N ALA A 67 0.37 13.93 -6.89
CA ALA A 67 0.88 13.50 -8.19
C ALA A 67 -0.21 13.59 -9.28
N PHE A 68 -1.40 13.05 -9.02
CA PHE A 68 -2.48 13.03 -10.00
C PHE A 68 -3.24 14.37 -10.13
N GLU A 69 -3.27 15.21 -9.09
CA GLU A 69 -3.88 16.55 -9.19
C GLU A 69 -2.95 17.59 -9.83
N MET A 70 -1.62 17.44 -9.69
CA MET A 70 -0.69 18.57 -9.90
C MET A 70 0.45 18.29 -10.88
N TYR A 71 0.79 17.03 -11.15
CA TYR A 71 1.89 16.72 -12.07
C TYR A 71 1.38 16.68 -13.50
N SER A 72 2.29 16.86 -14.47
CA SER A 72 1.95 16.70 -15.89
C SER A 72 1.53 15.26 -16.20
N LYS A 73 0.79 15.04 -17.30
CA LYS A 73 0.39 13.68 -17.72
C LYS A 73 1.58 12.74 -17.91
N GLN A 74 2.70 13.25 -18.42
CA GLN A 74 3.91 12.45 -18.63
C GLN A 74 4.54 12.03 -17.30
N GLU A 75 4.57 12.92 -16.31
CA GLU A 75 5.08 12.59 -14.98
C GLU A 75 4.12 11.69 -14.19
N GLN A 76 2.81 11.85 -14.37
CA GLN A 76 1.82 10.93 -13.84
C GLN A 76 2.07 9.51 -14.38
N LEU A 77 2.26 9.36 -15.70
CA LEU A 77 2.64 8.08 -16.31
C LEU A 77 3.95 7.54 -15.74
N ALA A 78 4.97 8.38 -15.57
CA ALA A 78 6.24 7.96 -14.96
C ALA A 78 6.07 7.49 -13.50
N VAL A 79 5.18 8.11 -12.72
CA VAL A 79 4.84 7.64 -11.37
C VAL A 79 4.25 6.23 -11.41
N LEU A 80 3.38 5.96 -12.40
CA LEU A 80 2.79 4.64 -12.61
C LEU A 80 3.82 3.60 -13.03
N GLU A 81 4.68 3.92 -14.00
CA GLU A 81 5.73 3.03 -14.50
C GLU A 81 6.74 2.70 -13.39
N ASN A 82 7.10 3.67 -12.55
CA ASN A 82 7.98 3.45 -11.39
C ASN A 82 7.33 2.62 -10.28
N PHE A 83 6.00 2.68 -10.16
CA PHE A 83 5.27 1.82 -9.23
C PHE A 83 5.28 0.36 -9.72
N GLN A 84 5.19 0.17 -11.04
CA GLN A 84 5.27 -1.14 -11.69
C GLN A 84 6.68 -1.76 -11.62
N SER A 85 7.73 -0.98 -11.93
CA SER A 85 9.11 -1.49 -12.01
C SER A 85 9.73 -1.91 -10.67
N LYS A 86 9.15 -1.49 -9.53
CA LYS A 86 9.64 -1.88 -8.19
C LYS A 86 9.15 -3.25 -7.73
N GLN A 87 8.13 -3.83 -8.36
CA GLN A 87 7.67 -5.18 -8.05
C GLN A 87 8.54 -6.28 -8.69
N THR A 88 9.33 -5.94 -9.70
CA THR A 88 10.23 -6.89 -10.39
C THR A 88 11.61 -7.00 -9.75
N LEU A 89 11.82 -6.47 -8.54
CA LEU A 89 13.12 -6.56 -7.85
C LEU A 89 13.51 -8.03 -7.61
N HIS A 90 14.39 -8.50 -8.50
CA HIS A 90 15.11 -9.76 -8.57
C HIS A 90 14.78 -10.76 -7.45
N THR A 91 13.97 -11.76 -7.83
CA THR A 91 13.89 -13.01 -7.07
C THR A 91 15.15 -13.82 -7.39
N GLU A 92 16.23 -13.58 -6.65
CA GLU A 92 17.36 -14.50 -6.62
C GLU A 92 16.83 -15.91 -6.27
N PRO A 93 17.17 -16.96 -7.05
CA PRO A 93 16.74 -18.31 -6.77
C PRO A 93 17.48 -18.80 -5.52
N ARG A 94 16.91 -18.56 -4.33
CA ARG A 94 17.40 -19.18 -3.10
C ARG A 94 17.20 -20.68 -3.20
N SER A 95 18.30 -21.43 -3.08
CA SER A 95 18.26 -22.88 -2.96
C SER A 95 17.36 -23.28 -1.79
N ARG A 96 16.27 -23.97 -2.10
CA ARG A 96 15.27 -24.43 -1.13
C ARG A 96 15.72 -25.76 -0.55
N ASP A 97 16.66 -25.72 0.39
CA ASP A 97 17.13 -26.92 1.08
C ASP A 97 16.31 -27.19 2.36
N VAL A 98 15.65 -28.36 2.40
CA VAL A 98 14.89 -28.86 3.56
C VAL A 98 15.76 -28.88 4.83
N SER A 99 17.07 -29.14 4.69
CA SER A 99 18.01 -29.14 5.82
C SER A 99 18.11 -27.76 6.49
N THR A 100 18.00 -26.68 5.70
CA THR A 100 18.05 -25.30 6.19
C THR A 100 16.76 -24.94 6.91
N VAL A 101 15.60 -25.36 6.38
CA VAL A 101 14.29 -25.16 7.04
C VAL A 101 14.26 -25.89 8.37
N ARG A 102 14.67 -27.17 8.41
CA ARG A 102 14.72 -27.96 9.65
C ARG A 102 15.61 -27.31 10.71
N ARG A 103 16.78 -26.82 10.32
CA ARG A 103 17.69 -26.11 11.22
C ARG A 103 17.07 -24.83 11.79
N LYS A 104 16.36 -24.07 10.96
CA LYS A 104 15.66 -22.84 11.39
C LYS A 104 14.52 -23.14 12.36
N LEU A 105 13.79 -24.24 12.17
CA LEU A 105 12.76 -24.70 13.10
C LEU A 105 13.36 -25.11 14.46
N GLN A 106 14.51 -25.78 14.45
CA GLN A 106 15.21 -26.13 15.69
C GLN A 106 15.67 -24.88 16.47
N ASP A 107 16.29 -23.91 15.79
CA ASP A 107 16.70 -22.64 16.39
C ASP A 107 15.49 -21.84 16.93
N LEU A 108 14.33 -21.95 16.29
CA LEU A 108 13.08 -21.33 16.78
C LEU A 108 12.58 -22.03 18.05
N HIS A 109 12.62 -23.37 18.09
CA HIS A 109 12.23 -24.16 19.26
C HIS A 109 13.05 -23.78 20.50
N ASP A 110 14.36 -23.63 20.34
CA ASP A 110 15.26 -23.26 21.44
C ASP A 110 14.96 -21.83 21.96
N LYS A 111 14.58 -20.89 21.08
CA LYS A 111 14.25 -19.49 21.43
C LYS A 111 12.83 -19.30 21.99
N LEU A 112 11.93 -20.24 21.74
CA LEU A 112 10.55 -20.22 22.24
C LEU A 112 10.51 -20.32 23.77
N SER A 113 11.50 -21.00 24.38
CA SER A 113 11.61 -21.12 25.85
C SER A 113 11.90 -19.79 26.56
N GLU A 114 12.44 -18.79 25.85
CA GLU A 114 12.84 -17.49 26.41
C GLU A 114 11.98 -16.32 25.89
N SER A 115 10.95 -16.61 25.07
CA SER A 115 10.22 -15.56 24.36
C SER A 115 9.15 -14.87 25.22
N PRO A 116 8.98 -13.53 25.09
CA PRO A 116 7.88 -12.79 25.72
C PRO A 116 6.51 -13.29 25.21
N ALA A 117 5.51 -13.33 26.10
CA ALA A 117 4.16 -13.81 25.81
C ALA A 117 3.50 -13.09 24.60
N ASP A 118 3.84 -11.82 24.39
CA ASP A 118 3.26 -10.94 23.36
C ASP A 118 3.54 -11.40 21.92
N TYR A 119 4.59 -12.19 21.68
CA TYR A 119 4.93 -12.70 20.34
C TYR A 119 4.37 -14.10 20.07
N LEU A 120 3.97 -14.83 21.12
CA LEU A 120 3.56 -16.23 21.01
C LEU A 120 2.30 -16.38 20.17
N GLU A 121 1.33 -15.47 20.30
CA GLU A 121 0.09 -15.51 19.51
C GLU A 121 0.36 -15.32 18.01
N THR A 122 1.27 -14.40 17.65
CA THR A 122 1.66 -14.19 16.25
C THR A 122 2.45 -15.38 15.70
N ILE A 123 3.34 -15.96 16.52
CA ILE A 123 4.13 -17.15 16.14
C ILE A 123 3.22 -18.36 15.92
N LEU A 124 2.25 -18.58 16.82
CA LEU A 124 1.28 -19.67 16.69
C LEU A 124 0.47 -19.55 15.40
N LEU A 125 -0.04 -18.36 15.10
CA LEU A 125 -0.78 -18.12 13.87
C LEU A 125 0.07 -18.40 12.63
N LEU A 126 1.31 -17.92 12.59
CA LEU A 126 2.23 -18.18 11.47
C LEU A 126 2.53 -19.68 11.29
N LEU A 127 2.71 -20.42 12.39
CA LEU A 127 2.94 -21.87 12.35
C LEU A 127 1.72 -22.61 11.83
N GLU A 128 0.52 -22.21 12.24
CA GLU A 128 -0.73 -22.79 11.77
C GLU A 128 -0.95 -22.51 10.27
N THR A 129 -0.72 -21.27 9.82
CA THR A 129 -0.75 -20.91 8.39
C THR A 129 0.26 -21.74 7.59
N VAL A 130 1.49 -21.92 8.09
CA VAL A 130 2.51 -22.76 7.44
C VAL A 130 2.06 -24.22 7.37
N ASN A 131 1.48 -24.75 8.44
CA ASN A 131 0.98 -26.12 8.49
C ASN A 131 -0.18 -26.34 7.51
N GLN A 132 -1.14 -25.42 7.46
CA GLN A 132 -2.24 -25.45 6.48
C GLN A 132 -1.72 -25.35 5.05
N CYS A 133 -0.73 -24.48 4.79
CA CYS A 133 -0.07 -24.36 3.49
C CYS A 133 0.59 -25.69 3.06
N MET A 134 1.30 -26.35 3.98
CA MET A 134 1.94 -27.65 3.71
C MET A 134 0.91 -28.77 3.47
N SER A 135 -0.24 -28.67 4.12
CA SER A 135 -1.34 -29.64 4.00
C SER A 135 -2.21 -29.39 2.76
N GLY A 136 -1.99 -28.29 2.03
CA GLY A 136 -2.80 -27.89 0.88
C GLY A 136 -4.19 -27.33 1.22
N ASN A 137 -4.45 -27.03 2.50
CA ASN A 137 -5.75 -26.61 3.01
C ASN A 137 -5.81 -25.10 3.32
N LEU A 138 -4.88 -24.31 2.78
CA LEU A 138 -4.81 -22.89 3.08
C LEU A 138 -5.87 -22.13 2.27
N GLU A 139 -6.85 -21.55 2.95
CA GLU A 139 -7.87 -20.71 2.33
C GLU A 139 -7.43 -19.23 2.29
N GLU A 140 -8.04 -18.45 1.39
CA GLU A 140 -7.77 -17.02 1.27
C GLU A 140 -8.06 -16.25 2.58
N LYS A 141 -9.07 -16.71 3.32
CA LYS A 141 -9.44 -16.19 4.63
C LYS A 141 -8.31 -16.35 5.65
N ASP A 142 -7.66 -17.51 5.69
CA ASP A 142 -6.55 -17.78 6.62
C ASP A 142 -5.37 -16.84 6.34
N VAL A 143 -5.07 -16.61 5.05
CA VAL A 143 -4.02 -15.67 4.62
C VAL A 143 -4.37 -14.23 5.04
N LYS A 144 -5.62 -13.81 4.87
CA LYS A 144 -6.09 -12.49 5.33
C LYS A 144 -5.93 -12.34 6.85
N GLU A 145 -6.35 -13.34 7.62
CA GLU A 145 -6.25 -13.31 9.09
C GLU A 145 -4.79 -13.23 9.55
N ALA A 146 -3.90 -14.01 8.92
CA ALA A 146 -2.46 -13.91 9.15
C ALA A 146 -1.92 -12.49 8.87
N VAL A 147 -2.31 -11.88 7.74
CA VAL A 147 -1.91 -10.51 7.39
C VAL A 147 -2.42 -9.50 8.41
N LEU A 148 -3.69 -9.60 8.83
CA LEU A 148 -4.27 -8.70 9.82
C LEU A 148 -3.59 -8.82 11.18
N ALA A 149 -3.35 -10.03 11.65
CA ALA A 149 -2.67 -10.26 12.92
C ALA A 149 -1.25 -9.69 12.91
N LEU A 150 -0.51 -9.89 11.81
CA LEU A 150 0.83 -9.32 11.64
C LEU A 150 0.82 -7.79 11.66
N LEU A 151 -0.17 -7.17 11.00
CA LEU A 151 -0.32 -5.71 10.97
C LEU A 151 -0.76 -5.15 12.34
N LYS A 152 -1.49 -5.94 13.13
CA LYS A 152 -1.98 -5.55 14.47
C LYS A 152 -1.01 -5.88 15.61
N ALA A 153 -0.09 -6.84 15.43
CA ALA A 153 0.92 -7.18 16.41
C ALA A 153 1.70 -5.91 16.78
N LYS A 154 1.76 -5.59 18.08
CA LYS A 154 2.20 -4.31 18.62
C LYS A 154 3.63 -3.93 18.19
N ASP A 155 3.81 -2.62 17.98
CA ASP A 155 5.07 -1.86 17.94
C ASP A 155 6.24 -2.48 17.15
N TRP A 156 6.03 -2.74 15.85
CA TRP A 156 7.10 -3.13 14.92
C TRP A 156 8.15 -2.02 14.66
N GLY A 157 8.16 -0.93 15.44
CA GLY A 157 8.74 0.34 15.01
C GLY A 157 7.99 0.90 13.80
N GLY A 158 8.64 1.75 13.00
CA GLY A 158 8.04 2.22 11.75
C GLY A 158 7.62 1.02 10.88
N VAL A 159 6.41 1.02 10.33
CA VAL A 159 5.87 -0.04 9.45
C VAL A 159 6.85 -0.46 8.33
N TYR A 160 7.78 0.43 7.96
CA TYR A 160 8.81 0.25 6.92
C TYR A 160 10.09 -0.45 7.39
N SER A 161 10.30 -0.61 8.68
CA SER A 161 11.50 -1.25 9.25
C SER A 161 11.27 -2.69 9.70
N SER A 162 10.02 -3.18 9.69
CA SER A 162 9.70 -4.56 10.09
C SER A 162 10.19 -5.57 9.05
N PRO A 163 11.19 -6.41 9.36
CA PRO A 163 11.64 -7.44 8.43
C PRO A 163 10.54 -8.45 8.12
N LEU A 164 9.64 -8.69 9.08
CA LEU A 164 8.51 -9.61 8.92
C LEU A 164 7.48 -9.06 7.94
N LEU A 165 7.06 -7.80 8.09
CA LEU A 165 6.14 -7.17 7.12
C LEU A 165 6.77 -7.06 5.73
N CYS A 166 8.08 -6.79 5.63
CA CYS A 166 8.78 -6.83 4.35
C CYS A 166 8.74 -8.23 3.71
N CYS A 167 8.94 -9.29 4.49
CA CYS A 167 8.85 -10.67 4.01
C CYS A 167 7.43 -11.03 3.55
N VAL A 168 6.42 -10.71 4.35
CA VAL A 168 5.00 -10.98 4.02
C VAL A 168 4.56 -10.16 2.81
N GLY A 169 4.90 -8.88 2.76
CA GLY A 169 4.62 -8.04 1.59
C GLY A 169 5.28 -8.55 0.31
N ARG A 170 6.53 -9.03 0.40
CA ARG A 170 7.21 -9.67 -0.74
C ARG A 170 6.51 -10.96 -1.17
N TRP A 171 6.17 -11.83 -0.23
CA TRP A 171 5.48 -13.08 -0.54
C TRP A 171 4.10 -12.83 -1.16
N LEU A 172 3.30 -11.92 -0.58
CA LEU A 172 2.01 -11.52 -1.15
C LEU A 172 2.18 -10.92 -2.55
N GLY A 173 3.20 -10.09 -2.77
CA GLY A 173 3.52 -9.57 -4.10
C GLY A 173 3.83 -10.68 -5.11
N GLN A 174 4.52 -11.74 -4.71
CA GLN A 174 4.77 -12.91 -5.55
C GLN A 174 3.50 -13.71 -5.83
N GLN A 175 2.65 -13.94 -4.82
CA GLN A 175 1.35 -14.59 -5.01
C GLN A 175 0.47 -13.78 -5.96
N PHE A 176 0.47 -12.45 -5.82
CA PHE A 176 -0.26 -11.54 -6.68
C PHE A 176 0.24 -11.59 -8.13
N HIS A 177 1.55 -11.57 -8.32
CA HIS A 177 2.16 -11.72 -9.65
C HIS A 177 1.80 -13.07 -10.29
N ALA A 178 1.80 -14.17 -9.51
CA ALA A 178 1.39 -15.48 -10.00
C ALA A 178 -0.12 -15.53 -10.35
N ALA A 179 -0.96 -14.82 -9.60
CA ALA A 179 -2.39 -14.69 -9.85
C ALA A 179 -2.73 -13.80 -11.05
N ASN A 180 -1.74 -13.10 -11.63
CA ASN A 180 -1.96 -12.08 -12.65
C ASN A 180 -2.80 -12.60 -13.83
N SER A 181 -2.47 -13.77 -14.38
CA SER A 181 -3.21 -14.36 -15.51
C SER A 181 -4.68 -14.66 -15.18
N SER A 182 -4.95 -15.16 -13.97
CA SER A 182 -6.32 -15.41 -13.50
C SER A 182 -7.09 -14.10 -13.32
N ILE A 183 -6.45 -13.10 -12.73
CA ILE A 183 -7.04 -11.77 -12.58
C ILE A 183 -7.29 -11.17 -13.96
N SER A 184 -6.35 -11.23 -14.91
CA SER A 184 -6.53 -10.75 -16.29
C SER A 184 -7.75 -11.39 -16.95
N HIS A 185 -7.92 -12.70 -16.79
CA HIS A 185 -9.09 -13.39 -17.32
C HIS A 185 -10.39 -12.91 -16.67
N LYS A 186 -10.41 -12.70 -15.34
CA LYS A 186 -11.56 -12.11 -14.64
C LYS A 186 -11.85 -10.69 -15.15
N VAL A 187 -10.82 -9.88 -15.35
CA VAL A 187 -10.92 -8.51 -15.87
C VAL A 187 -11.50 -8.49 -17.28
N GLU A 188 -11.01 -9.33 -18.19
CA GLU A 188 -11.54 -9.41 -19.55
C GLU A 188 -12.98 -9.94 -19.56
N GLY A 189 -13.28 -10.95 -18.74
CA GLY A 189 -14.65 -11.42 -18.52
C GLY A 189 -15.55 -10.29 -18.05
N PHE A 190 -15.13 -9.54 -17.03
CA PHE A 190 -15.84 -8.39 -16.50
C PHE A 190 -16.07 -7.32 -17.59
N LYS A 191 -15.03 -6.95 -18.36
CA LYS A 191 -15.15 -5.99 -19.47
C LYS A 191 -16.20 -6.43 -20.49
N VAL A 192 -16.22 -7.69 -20.89
CA VAL A 192 -17.21 -8.21 -21.85
C VAL A 192 -18.64 -8.02 -21.33
N HIS A 193 -18.86 -8.20 -20.03
CA HIS A 193 -20.19 -8.02 -19.42
C HIS A 193 -20.59 -6.53 -19.25
N HIS A 194 -19.62 -5.61 -19.23
CA HIS A 194 -19.84 -4.19 -18.93
C HIS A 194 -19.44 -3.21 -20.05
N ILE A 195 -19.01 -3.70 -21.22
CA ILE A 195 -18.41 -2.91 -22.32
C ILE A 195 -19.38 -1.91 -22.96
N GLU A 196 -20.69 -2.21 -22.97
CA GLU A 196 -21.68 -1.35 -23.62
C GLU A 196 -22.01 -0.10 -22.80
N ARG A 197 -21.64 -0.05 -21.51
CA ARG A 197 -21.97 1.04 -20.59
C ARG A 197 -20.84 1.30 -19.59
N ILE A 198 -19.78 1.96 -20.05
CA ILE A 198 -18.69 2.46 -19.19
C ILE A 198 -19.23 3.38 -18.07
N SER A 199 -20.39 4.00 -18.27
CA SER A 199 -21.11 4.81 -17.28
C SER A 199 -21.71 4.01 -16.11
N ASP A 200 -21.81 2.69 -16.23
CA ASP A 200 -22.49 1.81 -15.28
C ASP A 200 -21.50 0.90 -14.52
N LEU A 201 -20.23 1.31 -14.44
CA LEU A 201 -19.24 0.60 -13.62
C LEU A 201 -19.71 0.56 -12.15
N PRO A 202 -19.66 -0.61 -11.49
CA PRO A 202 -19.86 -0.71 -10.05
C PRO A 202 -18.91 0.21 -9.28
N PRO A 203 -19.26 0.60 -8.04
CA PRO A 203 -18.37 1.32 -7.16
C PRO A 203 -17.00 0.64 -7.03
N ALA A 204 -15.93 1.43 -6.83
CA ALA A 204 -14.56 0.91 -6.72
C ALA A 204 -14.40 -0.16 -5.61
N GLU A 205 -15.20 -0.08 -4.55
CA GLU A 205 -15.23 -1.08 -3.48
C GLU A 205 -15.72 -2.46 -3.95
N GLU A 206 -16.76 -2.48 -4.79
CA GLU A 206 -17.29 -3.72 -5.38
C GLU A 206 -16.30 -4.29 -6.42
N LEU A 207 -15.77 -3.43 -7.30
CA LEU A 207 -14.78 -3.81 -8.30
C LEU A 207 -13.52 -4.43 -7.68
N THR A 208 -12.99 -3.78 -6.63
CA THR A 208 -11.82 -4.34 -5.95
C THR A 208 -12.13 -5.72 -5.36
N THR A 209 -13.32 -5.87 -4.78
CA THR A 209 -13.77 -7.12 -4.16
C THR A 209 -13.92 -8.27 -5.13
N GLU A 210 -14.50 -8.01 -6.29
CA GLU A 210 -14.75 -9.03 -7.30
C GLU A 210 -13.46 -9.48 -8.01
N LEU A 211 -12.54 -8.56 -8.24
CA LEU A 211 -11.44 -8.75 -9.19
C LEU A 211 -10.11 -9.10 -8.53
N PHE A 212 -9.87 -8.68 -7.28
CA PHE A 212 -8.58 -8.81 -6.63
C PHE A 212 -8.62 -9.62 -5.32
N PRO A 213 -7.55 -10.39 -5.02
CA PRO A 213 -7.46 -11.17 -3.79
C PRO A 213 -7.64 -10.33 -2.52
N GLU A 214 -8.40 -10.85 -1.57
CA GLU A 214 -8.76 -10.23 -0.30
C GLU A 214 -7.54 -9.92 0.58
N ALA A 215 -6.57 -10.83 0.65
CA ALA A 215 -5.34 -10.61 1.41
C ALA A 215 -4.55 -9.40 0.90
N MET A 216 -4.51 -9.20 -0.42
CA MET A 216 -3.84 -8.06 -1.06
C MET A 216 -4.58 -6.76 -0.78
N ARG A 217 -5.92 -6.77 -0.91
CA ARG A 217 -6.78 -5.63 -0.56
C ARG A 217 -6.58 -5.22 0.89
N THR A 218 -6.56 -6.20 1.80
CA THR A 218 -6.40 -6.00 3.24
C THR A 218 -5.05 -5.36 3.57
N LEU A 219 -3.96 -5.86 2.97
CA LEU A 219 -2.63 -5.27 3.13
C LEU A 219 -2.61 -3.80 2.69
N LEU A 220 -3.15 -3.51 1.50
CA LEU A 220 -3.13 -2.17 0.93
C LEU A 220 -4.07 -1.20 1.65
N LEU A 221 -5.26 -1.64 2.05
CA LEU A 221 -6.19 -0.85 2.87
C LEU A 221 -5.53 -0.45 4.19
N HIS A 222 -4.89 -1.40 4.88
CA HIS A 222 -4.18 -1.12 6.11
C HIS A 222 -2.98 -0.17 5.86
N TRP A 223 -2.21 -0.40 4.79
CA TRP A 223 -1.11 0.47 4.40
C TRP A 223 -1.54 1.91 4.08
N MET A 224 -2.74 2.06 3.53
CA MET A 224 -3.39 3.35 3.26
C MET A 224 -4.00 3.98 4.53
N GLY A 225 -4.02 3.28 5.67
CA GLY A 225 -4.66 3.77 6.89
C GLY A 225 -6.19 3.80 6.80
N LEU A 226 -6.76 2.88 6.02
CA LEU A 226 -8.19 2.61 5.90
C LEU A 226 -8.52 1.35 6.71
N SER A 227 -8.88 1.54 7.97
CA SER A 227 -9.42 0.48 8.83
C SER A 227 -10.95 0.46 8.78
N ASP A 228 -11.58 -0.58 9.32
CA ASP A 228 -13.04 -0.67 9.45
C ASP A 228 -13.65 0.47 10.29
N GLU A 229 -12.83 1.12 11.12
CA GLU A 229 -13.17 2.28 11.95
C GLU A 229 -13.20 3.60 11.16
N SER A 230 -12.72 3.60 9.92
CA SER A 230 -12.78 4.79 9.06
C SER A 230 -14.22 5.12 8.65
N THR A 231 -14.53 6.43 8.60
CA THR A 231 -15.85 6.91 8.20
C THR A 231 -16.21 6.38 6.81
N LEU A 232 -17.48 6.08 6.59
CA LEU A 232 -17.98 5.58 5.30
C LEU A 232 -17.59 6.51 4.13
N GLU A 233 -17.58 7.82 4.38
CA GLU A 233 -17.16 8.82 3.41
C GLU A 233 -15.67 8.71 3.05
N LYS A 234 -14.80 8.51 4.04
CA LYS A 234 -13.36 8.31 3.82
C LYS A 234 -13.09 7.03 3.05
N ARG A 235 -13.81 5.94 3.35
CA ARG A 235 -13.72 4.71 2.54
C ARG A 235 -14.09 4.99 1.10
N ARG A 236 -15.27 5.53 0.85
CA ARG A 236 -15.76 5.83 -0.51
C ARG A 236 -14.81 6.74 -1.31
N SER A 237 -14.14 7.69 -0.67
CA SER A 237 -13.19 8.58 -1.36
C SER A 237 -11.83 7.94 -1.68
N GLU A 238 -11.45 6.88 -0.96
CA GLU A 238 -10.11 6.30 -1.03
C GLU A 238 -10.07 4.94 -1.74
N TYR A 239 -11.18 4.20 -1.81
CA TYR A 239 -11.31 2.98 -2.63
C TYR A 239 -10.92 3.16 -4.10
N PRO A 240 -11.20 4.30 -4.76
CA PRO A 240 -10.70 4.55 -6.11
C PRO A 240 -9.16 4.55 -6.20
N ILE A 241 -8.46 4.99 -5.15
CA ILE A 241 -6.98 4.94 -5.10
C ILE A 241 -6.51 3.50 -4.91
N LEU A 242 -7.19 2.72 -4.05
CA LEU A 242 -6.92 1.29 -3.88
C LEU A 242 -7.08 0.53 -5.21
N LEU A 243 -8.19 0.78 -5.92
CA LEU A 243 -8.46 0.18 -7.23
C LEU A 243 -7.34 0.49 -8.21
N LEU A 244 -6.93 1.76 -8.32
CA LEU A 244 -5.80 2.14 -9.18
C LEU A 244 -4.52 1.40 -8.81
N ILE A 245 -4.15 1.35 -7.53
CA ILE A 245 -2.95 0.64 -7.08
C ILE A 245 -2.99 -0.83 -7.51
N LEU A 246 -4.14 -1.48 -7.37
CA LEU A 246 -4.35 -2.89 -7.73
C LEU A 246 -4.33 -3.12 -9.24
N GLU A 247 -5.01 -2.28 -10.02
CA GLU A 247 -5.00 -2.30 -11.50
C GLU A 247 -3.56 -2.16 -12.04
N PHE A 248 -2.79 -1.21 -11.50
CA PHE A 248 -1.41 -0.99 -11.92
C PHE A 248 -0.48 -2.11 -11.51
N ALA A 249 -0.57 -2.58 -10.26
CA ALA A 249 0.23 -3.70 -9.79
C ALA A 249 -0.03 -4.97 -10.63
N ASN A 250 -1.26 -5.14 -11.11
CA ASN A 250 -1.66 -6.33 -11.85
C ASN A 250 -1.64 -6.16 -13.37
N HIS A 251 -1.11 -5.06 -13.90
CA HIS A 251 -1.06 -4.80 -15.35
C HIS A 251 -2.42 -4.96 -16.07
N ASN A 252 -3.53 -4.81 -15.33
CA ASN A 252 -4.87 -5.01 -15.83
C ASN A 252 -5.68 -3.76 -15.58
N LEU A 253 -5.92 -3.01 -16.66
CA LEU A 253 -6.81 -1.87 -16.64
C LEU A 253 -8.23 -2.40 -16.88
N ILE A 254 -9.04 -2.50 -15.83
CA ILE A 254 -10.45 -2.91 -15.93
C ILE A 254 -11.26 -1.71 -16.42
N THR A 255 -10.97 -0.57 -15.81
CA THR A 255 -11.58 0.67 -16.17
C THR A 255 -10.89 1.18 -17.44
N GLY A 256 -11.62 1.43 -18.54
CA GLY A 256 -11.11 2.14 -19.74
C GLY A 256 -10.75 3.62 -19.47
N VAL A 257 -10.42 3.90 -18.21
CA VAL A 257 -10.92 4.98 -17.38
C VAL A 257 -9.85 5.30 -16.34
N ALA A 258 -8.57 4.92 -16.53
CA ALA A 258 -7.50 5.72 -15.92
C ALA A 258 -7.83 7.21 -16.17
N HIS A 259 -8.18 7.59 -17.40
CA HIS A 259 -8.64 8.96 -17.74
C HIS A 259 -9.96 9.46 -17.10
N VAL A 260 -10.95 8.61 -16.82
CA VAL A 260 -12.27 9.03 -16.28
C VAL A 260 -12.33 8.91 -14.74
N LEU A 261 -11.63 7.93 -14.14
CA LEU A 261 -11.35 7.87 -12.70
C LEU A 261 -10.33 8.92 -12.30
N TYR A 262 -9.37 9.31 -13.17
CA TYR A 262 -8.57 10.53 -12.96
C TYR A 262 -9.49 11.73 -12.83
N SER A 263 -10.52 11.84 -13.68
CA SER A 263 -11.45 12.96 -13.62
C SER A 263 -12.26 12.98 -12.31
N SER A 264 -12.65 11.83 -11.74
CA SER A 264 -13.40 11.76 -10.47
C SER A 264 -12.53 11.81 -9.22
N LEU A 265 -11.26 11.38 -9.30
CA LEU A 265 -10.23 11.62 -8.28
C LEU A 265 -9.80 13.11 -8.27
N ILE A 266 -9.76 13.78 -9.43
CA ILE A 266 -9.36 15.18 -9.54
C ILE A 266 -10.55 16.13 -9.26
N CYS A 267 -11.78 15.72 -9.56
CA CYS A 267 -13.00 16.52 -9.36
C CYS A 267 -13.82 16.07 -8.12
N LYS A 268 -13.26 16.30 -6.92
CA LYS A 268 -14.03 16.63 -5.70
C LYS A 268 -13.31 17.67 -4.83
#